data_AF-A0A653N885-F1
#
_entry.id   AF-A0A653N885-F1
#
_cell.length_a   1.000
_cell.length_b   1.000
_cell.length_c   1.000
_cell.angle_alpha   90.00
_cell.angle_beta   90.00
_cell.angle_gamma   90.00
#
_symmetry.space_group_name_H-M   'P 1'
#
loop_
_entity.id
_entity.type
_entity.pdbx_description
1 polymer ?
#
loop_
_entity_poly.entity_id
_entity_poly.type
_entity_poly.pdbx_seq_one_letter_code
_entity_poly.pdbx_strand_id
1 'polypeptide(L)'
;MTLSTAYWCVLIAALLPYAWVGLAKASVPRYDNHDPRGWIARQDHPRLRRAYNAHLNALEAFAPFAAGVVLAQLAGVAHDRIAMLAIAFVALRLVHGVAYVADLALLRSLAWFGGIGCVIALLVQAATSVS
;
A
#
# COMPACT_ATOMS: atom_id res chain seq x y z
N MET A 1 -9.67 -20.29 -1.69
CA MET A 1 -9.85 -18.82 -1.74
C MET A 1 -10.40 -18.43 -3.11
N THR A 2 -10.89 -17.21 -3.31
CA THR A 2 -11.47 -16.81 -4.60
C THR A 2 -10.76 -15.60 -5.17
N LEU A 3 -10.81 -15.44 -6.50
CA LEU A 3 -10.29 -14.27 -7.18
C LEU A 3 -10.96 -12.96 -6.72
N SER A 4 -12.24 -13.03 -6.34
CA SER A 4 -12.96 -11.91 -5.70
C SER A 4 -12.21 -11.39 -4.47
N THR A 5 -11.57 -12.26 -3.69
CA THR A 5 -10.78 -11.87 -2.52
C THR A 5 -9.60 -10.99 -2.91
N ALA A 6 -8.91 -11.32 -4.01
CA ALA A 6 -7.81 -10.50 -4.53
C ALA A 6 -8.29 -9.12 -4.99
N TYR A 7 -9.48 -9.03 -5.61
CA TYR A 7 -10.06 -7.75 -6.03
C TYR A 7 -10.46 -6.85 -4.86
N TRP A 8 -11.01 -7.43 -3.79
CA TRP A 8 -11.22 -6.70 -2.54
C TRP A 8 -9.91 -6.19 -1.96
N CYS A 9 -8.82 -6.97 -2.04
CA CYS A 9 -7.49 -6.50 -1.65
C CYS A 9 -6.99 -5.35 -2.52
N VAL A 10 -7.22 -5.38 -3.84
CA VAL A 10 -6.91 -4.26 -4.74
C VAL A 10 -7.70 -3.01 -4.36
N LEU A 11 -9.00 -3.14 -4.08
CA LEU A 11 -9.82 -2.00 -3.62
C LEU A 11 -9.30 -1.44 -2.30
N ILE A 12 -9.02 -2.29 -1.31
CA ILE A 12 -8.47 -1.86 -0.01
C ILE A 12 -7.12 -1.15 -0.23
N ALA A 13 -6.23 -1.72 -1.04
CA ALA A 13 -4.94 -1.11 -1.35
C ALA A 13 -5.07 0.24 -2.08
N ALA A 14 -6.07 0.40 -2.95
CA ALA A 14 -6.36 1.66 -3.64
C ALA A 14 -6.85 2.75 -2.68
N LEU A 15 -7.62 2.37 -1.65
CA LEU A 15 -8.19 3.29 -0.66
C LEU A 15 -7.22 3.61 0.49
N LEU A 16 -6.27 2.72 0.77
CA LEU A 16 -5.35 2.83 1.90
C LEU A 16 -4.52 4.12 1.93
N PRO A 17 -3.97 4.64 0.81
CA PRO A 17 -3.28 5.93 0.83
C PRO A 17 -4.15 7.06 1.37
N TYR A 18 -5.44 7.08 1.05
CA TYR A 18 -6.35 8.13 1.48
C TYR A 18 -6.67 8.04 2.98
N ALA A 19 -6.66 6.83 3.56
CA ALA A 19 -6.76 6.67 5.00
C ALA A 19 -5.55 7.32 5.71
N TRP A 20 -4.32 7.12 5.19
CA TRP A 20 -3.12 7.73 5.76
C TRP A 20 -3.10 9.25 5.67
N VAL A 21 -3.51 9.83 4.54
CA VAL A 21 -3.57 11.30 4.42
C VAL A 21 -4.68 11.89 5.30
N GLY A 22 -5.79 11.18 5.51
CA GLY A 22 -6.83 11.55 6.47
C GLY A 22 -6.28 11.64 7.89
N LEU A 23 -5.54 10.61 8.33
CA LEU A 23 -4.86 10.61 9.63
C LEU A 23 -3.79 11.70 9.74
N ALA A 24 -3.08 12.00 8.64
CA ALA A 24 -2.11 13.10 8.60
C ALA A 24 -2.78 14.44 8.86
N LYS A 25 -3.88 14.73 8.17
CA LYS A 25 -4.65 15.99 8.31
C LYS A 25 -5.29 16.12 9.69
N ALA A 26 -5.77 15.02 10.28
CA ALA A 26 -6.36 15.02 11.62
C ALA A 26 -5.33 15.31 12.74
N SER A 27 -4.03 15.20 12.45
CA SER A 27 -2.96 15.37 13.45
C SER A 27 -2.62 16.83 13.77
N VAL A 28 -3.13 17.80 12.99
CA VAL A 28 -2.84 19.24 13.19
C VAL A 28 -4.10 20.08 12.97
N PRO A 29 -4.43 21.05 13.87
CA PRO A 29 -5.58 21.93 13.70
C PRO A 29 -5.46 22.89 12.51
N ARG A 30 -6.59 23.48 12.07
CA ARG A 30 -6.67 24.52 11.02
C ARG A 30 -6.15 24.05 9.64
N TYR A 31 -6.71 22.94 9.16
CA TYR A 31 -6.47 22.47 7.81
C TYR A 31 -6.98 23.49 6.78
N ASP A 32 -6.10 23.90 5.86
CA ASP A 32 -6.44 24.77 4.74
C ASP A 32 -6.89 23.94 3.53
N ASN A 33 -8.14 24.13 3.14
CA ASN A 33 -8.75 23.41 2.01
C ASN A 33 -8.52 24.12 0.67
N HIS A 34 -8.06 25.39 0.67
CA HIS A 34 -7.75 26.14 -0.54
C HIS A 34 -6.37 25.77 -1.09
N ASP A 35 -5.38 25.53 -0.23
CA ASP A 35 -4.04 25.05 -0.60
C ASP A 35 -3.65 23.80 0.21
N PRO A 36 -4.23 22.62 -0.10
CA PRO A 36 -4.06 21.43 0.72
C PRO A 36 -2.63 20.87 0.67
N ARG A 37 -1.94 20.99 -0.47
CA ARG A 37 -0.57 20.49 -0.63
C ARG A 37 0.45 21.44 -0.02
N GLY A 38 0.30 22.74 -0.23
CA GLY A 38 1.18 23.73 0.39
C GLY A 38 0.97 23.81 1.90
N TRP A 39 -0.25 23.60 2.41
CA TRP A 39 -0.48 23.50 3.84
C TRP A 39 0.33 22.36 4.47
N ILE A 40 0.27 21.15 3.89
CA ILE A 40 1.06 19.99 4.36
C ILE A 40 2.56 20.30 4.32
N ALA A 41 3.05 20.92 3.25
CA ALA A 41 4.47 21.24 3.08
C ALA A 41 4.99 22.23 4.14
N ARG A 42 4.12 23.10 4.67
CA ARG A 42 4.44 24.07 5.73
C ARG A 42 4.36 23.49 7.15
N GLN A 43 3.95 22.23 7.33
CA GLN A 43 3.81 21.63 8.67
C GLN A 43 5.11 21.01 9.16
N ASP A 44 5.48 21.34 10.40
CA ASP A 44 6.62 20.71 11.09
C ASP A 44 6.22 19.56 12.02
N HIS A 45 4.93 19.29 12.18
CA HIS A 45 4.46 18.25 13.09
C HIS A 45 4.93 16.85 12.66
N PRO A 46 5.79 16.16 13.45
CA PRO A 46 6.44 14.93 13.00
C PRO A 46 5.47 13.82 12.61
N ARG A 47 4.36 13.66 13.36
CA ARG A 47 3.35 12.62 13.04
C ARG A 47 2.64 12.90 11.72
N LEU A 48 2.38 14.18 11.40
CA LEU A 48 1.74 14.56 10.14
C LEU A 48 2.67 14.25 8.97
N ARG A 49 3.95 14.64 9.08
CA ARG A 49 4.97 14.35 8.06
C ARG A 49 5.15 12.85 7.86
N ARG A 50 5.17 12.05 8.94
CA ARG A 50 5.22 10.58 8.86
C ARG A 50 3.98 9.97 8.19
N ALA A 51 2.77 10.39 8.57
CA ALA A 51 1.54 9.91 7.96
C ALA A 51 1.43 10.30 6.46
N TYR A 52 1.88 11.50 6.10
CA TYR A 52 1.93 11.94 4.70
C TYR A 52 2.95 11.13 3.88
N ASN A 53 4.12 10.84 4.44
CA ASN A 53 5.10 9.98 3.78
C ASN A 53 4.57 8.54 3.62
N ALA A 54 3.80 8.03 4.59
CA ALA A 54 3.11 6.74 4.48
C ALA A 54 2.07 6.75 3.35
N HIS A 55 1.34 7.85 3.18
CA HIS A 55 0.43 8.06 2.04
C HIS A 55 1.16 7.97 0.69
N LEU A 56 2.26 8.72 0.52
CA LEU A 56 3.05 8.69 -0.72
C LEU A 56 3.58 7.29 -1.03
N ASN A 57 4.14 6.61 -0.02
CA ASN A 57 4.65 5.25 -0.21
C ASN A 57 3.55 4.25 -0.58
N ALA A 58 2.35 4.41 -0.04
CA ALA A 58 1.22 3.56 -0.40
C ALA A 58 0.76 3.80 -1.85
N LEU A 59 0.83 5.04 -2.37
CA LEU A 59 0.57 5.34 -3.78
C LEU A 59 1.60 4.68 -4.70
N GLU A 60 2.88 4.78 -4.36
CA GLU A 60 3.98 4.16 -5.13
C GLU A 60 3.84 2.63 -5.19
N ALA A 61 3.45 2.01 -4.08
CA ALA A 61 3.28 0.56 -3.99
C ALA A 61 2.03 0.04 -4.71
N PHE A 62 0.99 0.87 -4.88
CA PHE A 62 -0.29 0.45 -5.44
C PHE A 62 -0.19 0.04 -6.91
N ALA A 63 0.42 0.87 -7.76
CA ALA A 63 0.52 0.61 -9.19
C ALA A 63 1.15 -0.76 -9.53
N PRO A 64 2.34 -1.12 -9.02
CA PRO A 64 2.95 -2.42 -9.33
C PRO A 64 2.17 -3.59 -8.70
N PHE A 65 1.51 -3.38 -7.54
CA PHE A 65 0.65 -4.40 -6.94
C PHE A 65 -0.58 -4.70 -7.79
N ALA A 66 -1.33 -3.67 -8.19
CA ALA A 66 -2.51 -3.82 -9.03
C ALA A 66 -2.16 -4.46 -10.37
N ALA A 67 -1.07 -4.01 -11.00
CA ALA A 67 -0.55 -4.63 -12.22
C ALA A 67 -0.18 -6.10 -12.00
N GLY A 68 0.51 -6.43 -10.89
CA GLY A 68 0.87 -7.82 -10.56
C GLY A 68 -0.33 -8.75 -10.40
N VAL A 69 -1.40 -8.30 -9.73
CA VAL A 69 -2.64 -9.10 -9.58
C VAL A 69 -3.30 -9.33 -10.94
N VAL A 70 -3.43 -8.28 -11.76
CA VAL A 70 -4.07 -8.39 -13.08
C VAL A 70 -3.25 -9.27 -14.02
N LEU A 71 -1.92 -9.08 -14.09
CA LEU A 71 -1.04 -9.89 -14.94
C LEU A 71 -1.02 -11.36 -14.50
N ALA A 72 -0.94 -11.64 -13.21
CA ALA A 72 -0.99 -13.01 -12.70
C ALA A 72 -2.30 -13.70 -13.07
N GLN A 73 -3.43 -12.98 -12.96
CA GLN A 73 -4.72 -13.51 -13.39
C GLN A 73 -4.76 -13.79 -14.90
N LEU A 74 -4.33 -12.83 -15.73
CA LEU A 74 -4.31 -12.98 -17.19
C LEU A 74 -3.41 -14.13 -17.64
N ALA A 75 -2.32 -14.36 -16.92
CA ALA A 75 -1.38 -15.46 -17.12
C ALA A 75 -1.91 -16.83 -16.64
N GLY A 76 -3.11 -16.90 -16.05
CA GLY A 76 -3.69 -18.15 -15.57
C GLY A 76 -3.10 -18.68 -14.26
N VAL A 77 -2.42 -17.83 -13.48
CA VAL A 77 -1.91 -18.23 -12.16
C VAL A 77 -3.08 -18.63 -11.25
N ALA A 78 -2.89 -19.71 -10.49
CA ALA A 78 -3.91 -20.25 -9.60
C ALA A 78 -4.52 -19.16 -8.69
N HIS A 79 -5.84 -19.01 -8.71
CA HIS A 79 -6.56 -17.95 -7.99
C HIS A 79 -6.25 -17.93 -6.49
N ASP A 80 -6.06 -19.10 -5.88
CA ASP A 80 -5.69 -19.22 -4.46
C ASP A 80 -4.35 -18.55 -4.14
N ARG A 81 -3.35 -18.69 -5.03
CA ARG A 81 -2.05 -18.04 -4.85
C ARG A 81 -2.14 -16.53 -5.00
N ILE A 82 -2.90 -16.06 -6.00
CA ILE A 82 -3.13 -14.62 -6.19
C ILE A 82 -3.80 -14.04 -4.95
N ALA A 83 -4.86 -14.68 -4.45
CA ALA A 83 -5.58 -14.24 -3.26
C ALA A 83 -4.69 -14.20 -2.01
N MET A 84 -3.90 -15.27 -1.78
CA MET A 84 -2.98 -15.34 -0.64
C MET A 84 -1.94 -14.20 -0.67
N LEU A 85 -1.32 -13.96 -1.83
CA LEU A 85 -0.34 -12.88 -1.98
C LEU A 85 -0.97 -11.49 -1.86
N ALA A 86 -2.20 -11.31 -2.35
CA ALA A 86 -2.93 -10.06 -2.23
C ALA A 86 -3.29 -9.74 -0.77
N ILE A 87 -3.74 -10.73 0.01
CA ILE A 87 -4.01 -10.58 1.44
C ILE A 87 -2.73 -10.25 2.20
N ALA A 88 -1.65 -11.00 1.93
CA ALA A 88 -0.36 -10.76 2.56
C ALA A 88 0.13 -9.33 2.28
N PHE A 89 0.03 -8.88 1.02
CA PHE A 89 0.38 -7.50 0.64
C PHE A 89 -0.40 -6.47 1.45
N VAL A 90 -1.74 -6.57 1.50
CA VAL A 90 -2.58 -5.63 2.24
C VAL A 90 -2.24 -5.62 3.74
N ALA A 91 -2.09 -6.79 4.36
CA ALA A 91 -1.69 -6.90 5.76
C ALA A 91 -0.33 -6.23 6.01
N LEU A 92 0.64 -6.46 5.14
CA LEU A 92 1.96 -5.82 5.22
C LEU A 92 1.90 -4.31 5.01
N ARG A 93 0.99 -3.80 4.14
CA ARG A 93 0.78 -2.36 3.97
C ARG A 93 0.14 -1.70 5.20
N LEU A 94 -0.77 -2.40 5.88
CA LEU A 94 -1.33 -1.93 7.14
C LEU A 94 -0.24 -1.84 8.22
N VAL A 95 0.55 -2.90 8.40
CA VAL A 95 1.68 -2.92 9.34
C VAL A 95 2.69 -1.82 8.99
N HIS A 96 3.05 -1.69 7.71
CA HIS A 96 3.98 -0.67 7.24
C HIS A 96 3.49 0.74 7.58
N GLY A 97 2.23 1.08 7.29
CA GLY A 97 1.68 2.39 7.57
C GLY A 97 1.59 2.72 9.07
N VAL A 98 1.15 1.75 9.89
CA VAL A 98 1.15 1.90 11.36
C VAL A 98 2.57 2.11 11.89
N ALA A 99 3.53 1.27 11.46
CA ALA A 99 4.93 1.40 11.84
C ALA A 99 5.52 2.75 11.41
N TYR A 100 5.11 3.28 10.25
CA TYR A 100 5.51 4.60 9.77
C TYR A 100 5.04 5.71 10.72
N VAL A 101 3.76 5.70 11.10
CA VAL A 101 3.20 6.73 11.99
C VAL A 101 3.79 6.65 13.40
N ALA A 102 4.01 5.42 13.89
CA ALA A 102 4.58 5.10 15.20
C ALA A 102 6.11 5.23 15.28
N ASP A 103 6.79 5.55 14.17
CA ASP A 103 8.26 5.72 14.11
C ASP A 103 9.06 4.43 14.39
N LEU A 104 8.49 3.27 14.04
CA LEU A 104 9.11 1.95 14.23
C LEU A 104 9.92 1.55 12.99
N ALA A 105 11.16 2.04 12.89
CA ALA A 105 11.99 1.94 11.69
C ALA A 105 12.23 0.50 11.20
N LEU A 106 12.58 -0.44 12.08
CA LEU A 106 12.86 -1.83 11.69
C LEU A 106 11.61 -2.55 11.17
N LEU A 107 10.50 -2.42 11.89
CA LEU A 107 9.21 -3.02 11.50
C LEU A 107 8.72 -2.46 10.16
N ARG A 108 8.90 -1.15 9.95
CA ARG A 108 8.61 -0.49 8.68
C ARG A 108 9.42 -1.13 7.54
N SER A 109 10.73 -1.27 7.68
CA SER A 109 11.57 -1.86 6.63
C SER A 109 11.19 -3.32 6.34
N LEU A 110 10.97 -4.14 7.37
CA LEU A 110 10.55 -5.54 7.19
C LEU A 110 9.20 -5.66 6.48
N ALA A 111 8.21 -4.87 6.90
CA ALA A 111 6.90 -4.83 6.24
C ALA A 111 7.00 -4.31 4.80
N TRP A 112 7.91 -3.35 4.56
CA TRP A 112 8.22 -2.86 3.21
C TRP A 112 8.74 -3.98 2.30
N PHE A 113 9.79 -4.68 2.75
CA PHE A 113 10.43 -5.79 2.04
C PHE A 113 9.46 -6.96 1.79
N GLY A 114 8.64 -7.32 2.77
CA GLY A 114 7.61 -8.34 2.57
C GLY A 114 6.62 -7.94 1.48
N GLY A 115 6.15 -6.69 1.48
CA GLY A 115 5.15 -6.24 0.51
C GLY A 115 5.68 -6.20 -0.92
N ILE A 116 6.91 -5.71 -1.12
CA ILE A 116 7.54 -5.78 -2.44
C ILE A 116 7.81 -7.23 -2.86
N GLY A 117 8.13 -8.12 -1.92
CA GLY A 117 8.23 -9.56 -2.16
C GLY A 117 6.93 -10.17 -2.71
N CYS A 118 5.76 -9.78 -2.18
CA CYS A 118 4.47 -10.21 -2.72
C CYS A 118 4.26 -9.75 -4.17
N VAL A 119 4.63 -8.50 -4.48
CA VAL A 119 4.50 -7.93 -5.82
C VAL A 119 5.42 -8.66 -6.80
N ILE A 120 6.68 -8.86 -6.44
CA ILE A 120 7.65 -9.61 -7.25
C ILE A 120 7.13 -11.04 -7.49
N ALA A 121 6.62 -11.70 -6.45
CA ALA A 121 6.09 -13.06 -6.58
C ALA A 121 4.90 -13.13 -7.55
N LEU A 122 3.99 -12.14 -7.53
CA LEU A 122 2.88 -12.06 -8.50
C LEU A 122 3.40 -11.91 -9.93
N LEU A 123 4.33 -10.98 -10.16
CA LEU A 123 4.87 -10.69 -11.48
C LEU A 123 5.71 -11.85 -12.04
N VAL A 124 6.54 -12.48 -11.20
CA VAL A 124 7.34 -13.65 -11.61
C VAL A 124 6.44 -14.81 -11.96
N GLN A 125 5.43 -15.12 -11.14
CA GLN A 125 4.47 -16.19 -11.46
C GLN A 125 3.70 -15.89 -12.75
N ALA A 126 3.34 -14.63 -12.98
CA ALA A 126 2.71 -14.24 -14.25
C ALA A 126 3.64 -14.53 -15.44
N ALA A 127 4.89 -14.07 -15.37
CA ALA A 127 5.87 -14.26 -16.44
C ALA A 127 6.17 -15.74 -16.74
N THR A 128 6.32 -16.58 -15.71
CA THR A 128 6.63 -18.00 -15.91
C THR A 128 5.42 -18.85 -16.31
N SER A 129 4.19 -18.35 -16.16
CA SER A 129 2.98 -19.10 -16.55
C SER A 129 2.61 -18.92 -18.03
N VAL A 130 3.24 -17.96 -18.70
CA VAL A 130 3.05 -17.69 -20.14
C VAL A 130 4.26 -18.08 -21.00
N SER A 131 5.29 -18.65 -20.36
CA SER A 131 6.51 -19.13 -21.02
C SER A 131 6.39 -20.59 -21.45
#